data_AF-A0A9P1MQM9-F1
#
_entry.id   AF-A0A9P1MQM9-F1
#
_cell.length_a   1.000
_cell.length_b   1.000
_cell.length_c   1.000
_cell.angle_alpha   90.00
_cell.angle_beta   90.00
_cell.angle_gamma   90.00
#
_symmetry.space_group_name_H-M   'P 1'
#
loop_
_entity.id
_entity.type
_entity.pdbx_description
1 polymer ?
#
loop_
_entity_poly.entity_id
_entity_poly.type
_entity_poly.pdbx_seq_one_letter_code
_entity_poly.pdbx_strand_id
1 'polypeptide(L)'
;MNPADYHPRFQLALRRSLFFLFFLSIWFLVGTVVFAFFTSQSQKLPKISTAEEIFENRRTALLNVLWAESVTQSESDWYSQANKKMELYEKILSSTLKYRESSNSNVLTKGMKKAFYLISLVGLGEVDEFSTEEKIFAVFYVLIGAPIFLIVLTQFNKMISTLWKGSSVYWPFIGFLFFSSVAFNVLHDDDDPDESFVDVIFRVFLLFTSIGNRYCSYDSIMAYLFIIIGLSFSGTIFAHVQHEIERNVHSIELNFNKTFSVYERWMSEKEETTNGYKTIIEEDEDEDYEESI
;
A
#
# COMPACT_ATOMS: atom_id res chain seq x y z
N MET A 1 -25.38 27.36 4.83
CA MET A 1 -24.29 28.15 4.24
C MET A 1 -24.25 27.76 2.78
N ASN A 2 -24.61 28.70 1.89
CA ASN A 2 -25.02 28.37 0.53
C ASN A 2 -23.77 27.97 -0.29
N PRO A 3 -23.75 26.86 -1.05
CA PRO A 3 -22.60 26.48 -1.88
C PRO A 3 -22.18 27.57 -2.89
N ALA A 4 -23.05 28.55 -3.15
CA ALA A 4 -22.79 29.75 -3.95
C ALA A 4 -21.77 30.75 -3.35
N ASP A 5 -21.48 30.70 -2.03
CA ASP A 5 -20.58 31.64 -1.36
C ASP A 5 -19.09 31.26 -1.45
N TYR A 6 -18.76 30.10 -2.04
CA TYR A 6 -17.38 29.65 -2.18
C TYR A 6 -16.67 30.27 -3.39
N HIS A 7 -15.37 30.53 -3.23
CA HIS A 7 -14.53 31.05 -4.32
C HIS A 7 -14.62 30.11 -5.56
N PRO A 8 -14.81 30.63 -6.78
CA PRO A 8 -15.14 29.82 -7.97
C PRO A 8 -14.08 28.77 -8.32
N ARG A 9 -12.82 29.00 -7.93
CA ARG A 9 -11.73 28.00 -8.06
C ARG A 9 -11.93 26.77 -7.15
N PHE A 10 -12.50 26.97 -5.97
CA PHE A 10 -12.77 25.89 -5.02
C PHE A 10 -13.89 24.98 -5.53
N GLN A 11 -14.98 25.57 -6.04
CA GLN A 11 -16.10 24.81 -6.61
C GLN A 11 -15.66 23.92 -7.78
N LEU A 12 -14.82 24.46 -8.68
CA LEU A 12 -14.27 23.69 -9.79
C LEU A 12 -13.36 22.54 -9.31
N ALA A 13 -12.47 22.82 -8.35
CA ALA A 13 -11.57 21.81 -7.79
C ALA A 13 -12.33 20.71 -7.05
N LEU A 14 -13.38 21.06 -6.30
CA LEU A 14 -14.25 20.13 -5.58
C LEU A 14 -15.00 19.23 -6.56
N ARG A 15 -15.55 19.78 -7.63
CA ARG A 15 -16.29 18.99 -8.61
C ARG A 15 -15.40 17.97 -9.31
N ARG A 16 -14.18 18.39 -9.68
CA ARG A 16 -13.18 17.53 -10.30
C ARG A 16 -12.68 16.47 -9.33
N SER A 17 -12.48 16.82 -8.05
CA SER A 17 -12.05 15.86 -7.03
C SER A 17 -13.14 14.83 -6.71
N LEU A 18 -14.42 15.23 -6.62
CA LEU A 18 -15.54 14.29 -6.45
C LEU A 18 -15.65 13.30 -7.61
N PHE A 19 -15.46 13.78 -8.84
CA PHE A 19 -15.47 12.91 -10.02
C PHE A 19 -14.35 11.86 -9.97
N PHE A 20 -13.10 12.27 -9.69
CA PHE A 20 -11.99 11.32 -9.55
C PHE A 20 -12.15 10.39 -8.33
N LEU A 21 -12.74 10.86 -7.23
CA LEU A 21 -13.05 10.04 -6.07
C LEU A 21 -14.08 8.95 -6.42
N PHE A 22 -15.14 9.31 -7.14
CA PHE A 22 -16.13 8.35 -7.63
C PHE A 22 -15.49 7.32 -8.56
N PHE A 23 -14.66 7.76 -9.50
CA PHE A 23 -13.92 6.87 -10.40
C PHE A 23 -12.97 5.93 -9.64
N LEU A 24 -12.25 6.45 -8.65
CA LEU A 24 -11.36 5.66 -7.77
C LEU A 24 -12.16 4.62 -6.98
N SER A 25 -13.34 4.97 -6.46
CA SER A 25 -14.21 4.05 -5.72
C SER A 25 -14.66 2.88 -6.60
N ILE A 26 -15.05 3.13 -7.85
CA ILE A 26 -15.37 2.06 -8.81
C ILE A 26 -14.16 1.16 -9.04
N TRP A 27 -12.97 1.74 -9.27
CA TRP A 27 -11.76 0.97 -9.48
C TRP A 27 -11.40 0.09 -8.26
N PHE A 28 -11.58 0.62 -7.05
CA PHE A 28 -11.38 -0.11 -5.81
C PHE A 28 -12.36 -1.29 -5.65
N LEU A 29 -13.64 -1.10 -6.02
CA LEU A 29 -14.63 -2.18 -6.01
C LEU A 29 -14.25 -3.28 -7.01
N VAL A 30 -13.82 -2.92 -8.22
CA VAL A 30 -13.33 -3.89 -9.22
C VAL A 30 -12.16 -4.67 -8.66
N GLY A 31 -11.17 -3.99 -8.06
CA GLY A 31 -10.03 -4.65 -7.41
C GLY A 31 -10.46 -5.62 -6.31
N THR A 32 -11.38 -5.19 -5.44
CA THR A 32 -11.90 -6.01 -4.33
C THR A 32 -12.56 -7.30 -4.85
N VAL A 33 -13.42 -7.19 -5.87
CA VAL A 33 -14.10 -8.35 -6.46
C VAL A 33 -13.10 -9.32 -7.10
N VAL A 34 -12.15 -8.79 -7.88
CA VAL A 34 -11.14 -9.60 -8.57
C VAL A 34 -10.23 -10.31 -7.57
N PHE A 35 -9.70 -9.62 -6.57
CA PHE A 35 -8.83 -10.24 -5.56
C PHE A 35 -9.59 -11.20 -4.65
N ALA A 36 -10.85 -10.94 -4.30
CA ALA A 36 -11.68 -11.88 -3.57
C ALA A 36 -11.89 -13.18 -4.35
N PHE A 37 -12.12 -13.07 -5.66
CA PHE A 37 -12.26 -14.24 -6.54
C PHE A 37 -10.98 -15.08 -6.59
N PHE A 38 -9.83 -14.46 -6.82
CA PHE A 38 -8.54 -15.18 -6.86
C PHE A 38 -8.13 -15.75 -5.50
N THR A 39 -8.36 -15.02 -4.40
CA THR A 39 -8.05 -15.51 -3.05
C THR A 39 -8.93 -16.68 -2.66
N SER A 40 -10.22 -16.65 -3.01
CA SER A 40 -11.14 -17.76 -2.77
C SER A 40 -10.77 -19.01 -3.58
N GLN A 41 -10.17 -18.83 -4.76
CA GLN A 41 -9.65 -19.95 -5.56
C GLN A 41 -8.32 -20.49 -5.01
N SER A 42 -7.43 -19.61 -4.57
CA SER A 42 -6.13 -19.96 -3.98
C SER A 42 -6.27 -20.67 -2.62
N GLN A 43 -7.21 -20.27 -1.78
CA GLN A 43 -7.49 -20.97 -0.51
C GLN A 43 -8.03 -22.40 -0.67
N LYS A 44 -8.50 -22.78 -1.88
CA LYS A 44 -8.92 -24.17 -2.19
C LYS A 44 -7.75 -25.06 -2.61
N LEU A 45 -6.60 -24.47 -2.93
CA LEU A 45 -5.34 -25.17 -3.09
C LEU A 45 -4.60 -25.10 -1.74
N PRO A 46 -4.03 -26.20 -1.23
CA PRO A 46 -3.25 -26.14 0.01
C PRO A 46 -2.13 -25.11 -0.19
N LYS A 47 -2.13 -24.07 0.66
CA LYS A 47 -1.17 -22.97 0.64
C LYS A 47 0.25 -23.53 0.67
N ILE A 48 1.00 -23.24 -0.39
CA ILE A 48 2.45 -23.42 -0.45
C ILE A 48 3.07 -22.19 0.23
N SER A 49 3.44 -22.36 1.50
CA SER A 49 4.43 -21.56 2.20
C SER A 49 5.26 -22.54 3.03
N THR A 50 6.26 -23.14 2.39
CA THR A 50 7.11 -24.22 2.93
C THR A 50 7.66 -23.92 4.33
N ALA A 51 7.96 -22.66 4.64
CA ALA A 51 8.39 -22.27 5.99
C ALA A 51 7.25 -22.40 7.03
N GLU A 52 6.08 -21.83 6.76
CA GLU A 52 4.92 -21.94 7.66
C GLU A 52 4.45 -23.38 7.79
N GLU A 53 4.51 -24.17 6.71
CA GLU A 53 4.22 -25.60 6.75
C GLU A 53 5.24 -26.37 7.60
N ILE A 54 6.54 -26.10 7.46
CA ILE A 54 7.56 -26.71 8.33
C ILE A 54 7.32 -26.32 9.79
N PHE A 55 6.94 -25.07 10.07
CA PHE A 55 6.62 -24.62 11.42
C PHE A 55 5.33 -25.25 11.96
N GLU A 56 4.30 -25.36 11.13
CA GLU A 56 3.02 -25.96 11.49
C GLU A 56 3.14 -27.48 11.65
N ASN A 57 3.93 -28.15 10.81
CA ASN A 57 4.28 -29.56 10.93
C ASN A 57 5.11 -29.83 12.19
N ARG A 58 6.06 -28.95 12.54
CA ARG A 58 6.81 -29.05 13.81
C ARG A 58 5.93 -28.79 15.02
N ARG A 59 5.00 -27.82 14.92
CA ARG A 59 4.01 -27.51 15.97
C ARG A 59 3.05 -28.66 16.20
N THR A 60 2.51 -29.25 15.14
CA THR A 60 1.60 -30.40 15.21
C THR A 60 2.32 -31.67 15.66
N ALA A 61 3.57 -31.91 15.23
CA ALA A 61 4.39 -33.00 15.74
C ALA A 61 4.66 -32.86 17.24
N LEU A 62 4.98 -31.65 17.73
CA LEU A 62 5.11 -31.37 19.16
C LEU A 62 3.79 -31.65 19.90
N LEU A 63 2.67 -31.14 19.39
CA LEU A 63 1.35 -31.36 20.00
C LEU A 63 1.00 -32.84 20.07
N ASN A 64 1.30 -33.62 19.03
CA ASN A 64 1.08 -35.06 19.01
C ASN A 64 1.96 -35.79 20.04
N VAL A 65 3.22 -35.39 20.22
CA VAL A 65 4.11 -35.93 21.25
C VAL A 65 3.60 -35.58 22.65
N LEU A 66 3.15 -34.35 22.87
CA LEU A 66 2.59 -33.91 24.15
C LEU A 66 1.28 -34.64 24.48
N TRP A 67 0.44 -34.91 23.48
CA TRP A 67 -0.80 -35.64 23.65
C TRP A 67 -0.56 -37.13 23.93
N ALA A 68 0.41 -37.75 23.26
CA ALA A 68 0.78 -39.14 23.56
C ALA A 68 1.35 -39.29 24.99
N GLU A 69 2.10 -38.30 25.47
CA GLU A 69 2.70 -38.29 26.81
C GLU A 69 1.66 -38.00 27.91
N SER A 70 0.61 -37.21 27.62
CA SER A 70 -0.48 -36.90 28.57
C SER A 70 -1.27 -38.11 29.03
N VAL A 71 -1.29 -39.18 28.23
CA VAL A 71 -1.98 -40.44 28.56
C VAL A 71 -1.24 -41.22 29.66
N THR A 72 0.03 -40.92 29.90
CA THR A 72 0.92 -41.71 30.78
C THR A 72 1.36 -40.99 32.06
N GLN A 73 1.07 -39.70 32.19
CA GLN A 73 1.56 -38.85 33.29
C GLN A 73 0.42 -38.23 34.10
N SER A 74 0.73 -37.82 35.33
CA SER A 74 -0.19 -37.02 36.14
C SER A 74 -0.35 -35.62 35.51
N GLU A 75 -1.52 -35.01 35.66
CA GLU A 75 -1.86 -33.72 35.03
C GLU A 75 -0.86 -32.59 35.42
N SER A 76 -0.39 -32.59 36.67
CA SER A 76 0.58 -31.60 37.16
C SER A 76 1.98 -31.78 36.56
N ASP A 77 2.44 -33.02 36.40
CA ASP A 77 3.75 -33.32 35.83
C ASP A 77 3.76 -33.05 34.32
N TRP A 78 2.66 -33.42 33.65
CA TRP A 78 2.45 -33.15 32.24
C TRP A 78 2.46 -31.65 31.93
N TYR A 79 1.75 -30.84 32.72
CA TYR A 79 1.71 -29.39 32.55
C TYR A 79 3.10 -28.74 32.69
N SER A 80 3.86 -29.16 33.71
CA SER A 80 5.23 -28.65 33.92
C SER A 80 6.16 -29.02 32.76
N GLN A 81 6.04 -30.26 32.25
CA GLN A 81 6.87 -30.75 31.15
C GLN A 81 6.49 -30.13 29.80
N ALA A 82 5.20 -29.88 29.55
CA ALA A 82 4.72 -29.21 28.35
C ALA A 82 5.24 -27.77 28.26
N ASN A 83 5.16 -27.01 29.37
CA ASN A 83 5.70 -25.65 29.43
C ASN A 83 7.22 -25.62 29.20
N LYS A 84 7.96 -26.55 29.81
CA LYS A 84 9.40 -26.64 29.62
C LYS A 84 9.79 -26.97 28.17
N LYS A 85 9.03 -27.85 27.51
CA LYS A 85 9.24 -28.15 26.08
C LYS A 85 8.93 -26.92 25.26
N MET A 86 7.79 -26.28 25.45
CA MET A 86 7.39 -25.07 24.71
C MET A 86 8.44 -23.94 24.83
N GLU A 87 8.92 -23.66 26.04
CA GLU A 87 9.98 -22.67 26.28
C GLU A 87 11.28 -23.02 25.53
N LEU A 88 11.64 -24.30 25.47
CA LEU A 88 12.82 -24.76 24.74
C LEU A 88 12.64 -24.60 23.21
N TYR A 89 11.45 -24.87 22.69
CA TYR A 89 11.13 -24.61 21.27
C TYR A 89 11.18 -23.11 20.95
N GLU A 90 10.61 -22.26 21.80
CA GLU A 90 10.67 -20.81 21.64
C GLU A 90 12.10 -20.28 21.70
N LYS A 91 12.92 -20.84 22.59
CA LYS A 91 14.35 -20.50 22.70
C LYS A 91 15.14 -20.93 21.47
N ILE A 92 14.89 -22.12 20.92
CA ILE A 92 15.52 -22.55 19.67
C ILE A 92 15.06 -21.65 18.53
N LEU A 93 13.76 -21.39 18.42
CA LEU A 93 13.18 -20.55 17.38
C LEU A 93 13.78 -19.13 17.38
N SER A 94 13.80 -18.48 18.54
CA SER A 94 14.41 -17.16 18.71
C SER A 94 15.91 -17.19 18.43
N SER A 95 16.63 -18.26 18.77
CA SER A 95 18.05 -18.40 18.45
C SER A 95 18.31 -18.56 16.94
N THR A 96 17.45 -19.29 16.21
CA THR A 96 17.57 -19.48 14.76
C THR A 96 17.19 -18.20 14.00
N LEU A 97 16.15 -17.49 14.45
CA LEU A 97 15.77 -16.17 13.92
C LEU A 97 16.91 -15.16 14.14
N LYS A 98 17.46 -15.11 15.35
CA LYS A 98 18.58 -14.23 15.70
C LYS A 98 19.87 -14.61 14.96
N TYR A 99 20.09 -15.90 14.68
CA TYR A 99 21.22 -16.35 13.86
C TYR A 99 21.09 -15.87 12.40
N ARG A 100 19.88 -15.95 11.81
CA ARG A 100 19.58 -15.41 10.48
C ARG A 100 19.80 -13.89 10.41
N GLU A 101 19.45 -13.16 11.46
CA GLU A 101 19.76 -11.72 11.57
C GLU A 101 21.25 -11.42 11.83
N SER A 102 21.99 -12.36 12.43
CA SER A 102 23.40 -12.20 12.81
C SER A 102 24.38 -12.55 11.69
N SER A 103 23.89 -13.01 10.54
CA SER A 103 24.66 -13.03 9.29
C SER A 103 25.36 -11.67 9.14
N ASN A 104 26.68 -11.74 9.01
CA ASN A 104 27.71 -10.75 9.37
C ASN A 104 27.67 -9.41 8.59
N SER A 105 26.54 -8.69 8.58
CA SER A 105 26.44 -7.36 8.00
C SER A 105 26.83 -6.32 9.05
N ASN A 106 27.81 -5.48 8.74
CA ASN A 106 28.29 -4.40 9.59
C ASN A 106 27.12 -3.55 10.14
N VAL A 107 27.14 -3.16 11.41
CA VAL A 107 26.09 -2.33 12.04
C VAL A 107 25.78 -1.07 11.22
N LEU A 108 26.82 -0.50 10.59
CA LEU A 108 26.70 0.64 9.68
C LEU A 108 25.89 0.33 8.41
N THR A 109 26.07 -0.85 7.80
CA THR A 109 25.34 -1.21 6.58
C THR A 109 23.87 -1.47 6.88
N LYS A 110 23.56 -2.08 8.03
CA LYS A 110 22.17 -2.21 8.52
C LYS A 110 21.51 -0.84 8.73
N GLY A 111 22.22 0.10 9.36
CA GLY A 111 21.74 1.47 9.55
C GLY A 111 21.53 2.22 8.24
N MET A 112 22.47 2.12 7.29
CA MET A 112 22.38 2.72 5.96
C MET A 112 21.19 2.14 5.16
N LYS A 113 20.98 0.83 5.24
CA LYS A 113 19.83 0.14 4.64
C LYS A 113 18.52 0.70 5.17
N LYS A 114 18.36 0.73 6.50
CA LYS A 114 17.18 1.25 7.19
C LYS A 114 16.91 2.72 6.81
N ALA A 115 17.96 3.54 6.79
CA ALA A 115 17.89 4.94 6.39
C ALA A 115 17.45 5.13 4.92
N PHE A 116 18.01 4.34 4.00
CA PHE A 116 17.64 4.39 2.59
C PHE A 116 16.16 4.05 2.39
N TYR A 117 15.67 2.93 2.95
CA TYR A 117 14.27 2.51 2.81
C TYR A 117 13.29 3.53 3.42
N LEU A 118 13.65 4.13 4.58
CA LEU A 118 12.86 5.22 5.18
C LEU A 118 12.74 6.44 4.27
N ILE A 119 13.86 6.89 3.69
CA ILE A 119 13.87 8.06 2.80
C ILE A 119 13.17 7.80 1.48
N SER A 120 13.39 6.61 0.90
CA SER A 120 12.84 6.23 -0.40
C SER A 120 11.36 5.83 -0.33
N LEU A 121 10.80 5.72 0.89
CA LEU A 121 9.42 5.30 1.18
C LEU A 121 9.09 3.91 0.62
N VAL A 122 10.11 3.12 0.29
CA VAL A 122 9.98 1.76 -0.21
C VAL A 122 9.85 0.82 0.97
N GLY A 123 8.71 0.13 1.08
CA GLY A 123 8.49 -0.87 2.11
C GLY A 123 8.61 -0.27 3.51
N LEU A 124 7.57 0.46 3.91
CA LEU A 124 7.41 0.92 5.30
C LEU A 124 7.55 -0.31 6.20
N GLY A 125 8.71 -0.40 6.86
CA GLY A 125 9.02 -1.48 7.76
C GLY A 125 7.93 -1.72 8.79
N GLU A 126 7.79 -2.96 9.26
CA GLU A 126 6.84 -3.28 10.30
C GLU A 126 7.13 -2.39 11.53
N VAL A 127 6.07 -1.77 12.07
CA VAL A 127 6.15 -0.82 13.19
C VAL A 127 6.79 -1.46 14.43
N ASP A 128 6.77 -2.79 14.50
CA ASP A 128 7.27 -3.59 15.60
C ASP A 128 8.80 -3.74 15.60
N GLU A 129 9.48 -3.42 14.50
CA GLU A 129 10.95 -3.50 14.40
C GLU A 129 11.68 -2.24 14.91
N PHE A 130 10.95 -1.19 15.28
CA PHE A 130 11.53 0.06 15.74
C PHE A 130 11.41 0.20 17.26
N SER A 131 12.53 0.50 17.92
CA SER A 131 12.51 0.97 19.31
C SER A 131 11.77 2.31 19.42
N THR A 132 11.18 2.61 20.58
CA THR A 132 10.42 3.85 20.81
C THR A 132 11.23 5.10 20.48
N GLU A 133 12.53 5.11 20.78
CA GLU A 133 13.44 6.21 20.45
C GLU A 133 13.69 6.32 18.94
N GLU A 134 13.83 5.18 18.26
CA GLU A 134 14.03 5.13 16.81
C GLU A 134 12.80 5.59 16.03
N LYS A 135 11.58 5.33 16.55
CA LYS A 135 10.33 5.80 15.94
C LYS A 135 10.27 7.33 15.88
N ILE A 136 10.61 8.00 16.97
CA ILE A 136 10.60 9.46 17.03
C ILE A 136 11.63 10.03 16.05
N PHE A 137 12.84 9.48 16.04
CA PHE A 137 13.87 9.90 15.09
C PHE A 137 13.45 9.67 13.62
N ALA A 138 12.87 8.51 13.32
CA ALA A 138 12.40 8.17 11.98
C ALA A 138 11.36 9.16 11.45
N VAL A 139 10.45 9.65 12.29
CA VAL A 139 9.45 10.67 11.90
C VAL A 139 10.14 11.94 11.41
N PHE A 140 11.09 12.49 12.18
CA PHE A 140 11.82 13.69 11.77
C PHE A 140 12.69 13.44 10.53
N TYR A 141 13.32 12.26 10.47
CA TYR A 141 14.19 11.88 9.37
C TYR A 141 13.42 11.78 8.05
N VAL A 142 12.24 11.16 8.05
CA VAL A 142 11.39 11.03 6.85
C VAL A 142 10.81 12.37 6.43
N LEU A 143 10.41 13.23 7.37
CA LEU A 143 9.84 14.55 7.07
C LEU A 143 10.77 15.42 6.24
N ILE A 144 12.08 15.36 6.50
CA ILE A 144 13.09 16.12 5.75
C ILE A 144 13.66 15.30 4.59
N GLY A 145 13.93 14.02 4.83
CA GLY A 145 14.62 13.15 3.87
C GLY A 145 13.76 12.78 2.66
N ALA A 146 12.48 12.47 2.84
CA ALA A 146 11.61 12.08 1.74
C ALA A 146 11.42 13.20 0.69
N PRO A 147 11.17 14.47 1.07
CA PRO A 147 11.15 15.57 0.09
C PRO A 147 12.45 15.73 -0.69
N ILE A 148 13.61 15.61 -0.02
CA ILE A 148 14.92 15.69 -0.68
C ILE A 148 15.06 14.56 -1.71
N PHE A 149 14.67 13.34 -1.34
CA PHE A 149 14.69 12.20 -2.24
C PHE A 149 13.73 12.36 -3.42
N LEU A 150 12.52 12.88 -3.20
CA LEU A 150 11.58 13.18 -4.27
C LEU A 150 12.12 14.22 -5.27
N ILE A 151 12.89 15.22 -4.80
CA ILE A 151 13.58 16.16 -5.70
C ILE A 151 14.58 15.42 -6.58
N VAL A 152 15.41 14.56 -6.00
CA VAL A 152 16.39 13.75 -6.74
C VAL A 152 15.68 12.87 -7.77
N LEU A 153 14.63 12.16 -7.35
CA LEU A 153 13.83 11.30 -8.22
C LEU A 153 13.20 12.09 -9.37
N THR A 154 12.71 13.30 -9.12
CA THR A 154 12.14 14.18 -10.14
C THR A 154 13.17 14.55 -11.22
N GLN A 155 14.43 14.78 -10.86
CA GLN A 155 15.48 15.05 -11.84
C GLN A 155 15.78 13.83 -12.69
N PHE A 156 15.85 12.64 -12.09
CA PHE A 156 16.00 11.39 -12.83
C PHE A 156 14.83 11.13 -13.78
N ASN A 157 13.59 11.40 -13.35
CA ASN A 157 12.40 11.24 -14.21
C ASN A 157 12.46 12.18 -15.44
N LYS A 158 12.94 13.41 -15.26
CA LYS A 158 13.18 14.34 -16.37
C LYS A 158 14.26 13.82 -17.32
N MET A 159 15.34 13.26 -16.79
CA MET A 159 16.41 12.66 -17.59
C MET A 159 15.92 11.45 -18.41
N ILE A 160 15.10 10.57 -17.83
CA ILE A 160 14.55 9.41 -18.55
C ILE A 160 13.55 9.86 -19.63
N SER A 161 12.68 10.81 -19.30
CA SER A 161 11.68 11.34 -20.25
C SER A 161 12.26 12.16 -21.41
N THR A 162 13.46 12.75 -21.25
CA THR A 162 14.16 13.37 -22.39
C THR A 162 14.77 12.35 -23.33
N LEU A 163 15.27 11.23 -22.79
CA LEU A 163 15.91 10.18 -23.57
C LEU A 163 14.88 9.28 -24.30
N TRP A 164 13.74 8.96 -23.66
CA TRP A 164 12.66 8.18 -24.26
C TRP A 164 11.36 8.99 -24.30
N LYS A 165 10.85 9.25 -25.51
CA LYS A 165 9.62 10.01 -25.72
C LYS A 165 8.42 9.09 -25.97
N GLY A 166 7.29 9.41 -25.32
CA GLY A 166 6.00 8.77 -25.53
C GLY A 166 5.94 7.30 -25.10
N SER A 167 5.20 6.48 -25.86
CA SER A 167 5.00 5.06 -25.57
C SER A 167 6.29 4.21 -25.66
N SER A 168 7.38 4.75 -26.19
CA SER A 168 8.67 4.04 -26.25
C SER A 168 9.29 3.79 -24.87
N VAL A 169 8.80 4.44 -23.80
CA VAL A 169 9.31 4.27 -22.42
C VAL A 169 8.97 2.89 -21.83
N TYR A 170 7.95 2.19 -22.35
CA TYR A 170 7.57 0.86 -21.82
C TYR A 170 8.64 -0.20 -22.09
N TRP A 171 9.27 -0.20 -23.27
CA TRP A 171 10.30 -1.17 -23.64
C TRP A 171 11.57 -1.14 -22.78
N PRO A 172 12.24 0.00 -22.54
CA PRO A 172 13.40 0.05 -21.67
C PRO A 172 13.04 -0.29 -20.23
N PHE A 173 11.82 0.02 -19.76
CA PHE A 173 11.40 -0.38 -18.42
C PHE A 173 11.22 -1.89 -18.30
N ILE A 174 10.56 -2.55 -19.24
CA ILE A 174 10.41 -4.01 -19.25
C ILE A 174 11.79 -4.68 -19.31
N GLY A 175 12.69 -4.18 -20.17
CA GLY A 175 14.06 -4.68 -20.27
C GLY A 175 14.85 -4.47 -18.98
N PHE A 176 14.72 -3.31 -18.35
CA PHE A 176 15.36 -3.00 -17.07
C PHE A 176 14.81 -3.87 -15.94
N LEU A 177 13.50 -4.07 -15.88
CA LEU A 177 12.84 -4.93 -14.90
C LEU A 177 13.30 -6.38 -15.04
N PHE A 178 13.38 -6.91 -16.26
CA PHE A 178 13.91 -8.24 -16.53
C PHE A 178 15.38 -8.37 -16.10
N PHE A 179 16.22 -7.41 -16.52
CA PHE A 179 17.64 -7.40 -16.16
C PHE A 179 17.87 -7.31 -14.65
N SER A 180 17.15 -6.41 -13.97
CA SER A 180 17.21 -6.28 -12.52
C SER A 180 16.70 -7.53 -11.82
N SER A 181 15.67 -8.19 -12.33
CA SER A 181 15.18 -9.46 -11.76
C SER A 181 16.23 -10.56 -11.83
N VAL A 182 16.92 -10.69 -12.97
CA VAL A 182 18.04 -11.64 -13.10
C VAL A 182 19.19 -11.25 -12.17
N ALA A 183 19.57 -9.97 -12.12
CA ALA A 183 20.64 -9.50 -11.25
C ALA A 183 20.32 -9.75 -9.78
N PHE A 184 19.09 -9.44 -9.34
CA PHE A 184 18.65 -9.68 -7.97
C PHE A 184 18.56 -11.17 -7.65
N ASN A 185 18.12 -12.02 -8.58
CA ASN A 185 18.13 -13.48 -8.41
C ASN A 185 19.54 -14.03 -8.22
N VAL A 186 20.54 -13.50 -8.94
CA VAL A 186 21.94 -13.91 -8.81
C VAL A 186 22.61 -13.34 -7.54
N LEU A 187 22.21 -12.13 -7.12
CA LEU A 187 22.72 -11.47 -5.93
C LEU A 187 22.12 -12.02 -4.62
N HIS A 188 20.94 -12.63 -4.68
CA HIS A 188 20.30 -13.27 -3.54
C HIS A 188 20.72 -14.75 -3.50
N ASP A 189 21.82 -15.01 -2.80
CA ASP A 189 22.35 -16.36 -2.55
C ASP A 189 21.63 -16.98 -1.32
N ASP A 190 20.28 -16.98 -1.32
CA ASP A 190 19.47 -17.49 -0.21
C ASP A 190 18.77 -18.81 -0.63
N ASP A 191 18.88 -19.81 0.26
CA ASP A 191 18.66 -21.26 0.14
C ASP A 191 17.22 -21.75 -0.18
N ASP A 192 16.39 -20.98 -0.90
CA ASP A 192 15.05 -21.42 -1.32
C ASP A 192 15.07 -21.85 -2.81
N PRO A 193 15.36 -23.12 -3.14
CA PRO A 193 15.48 -23.62 -4.51
C PRO A 193 14.16 -23.58 -5.32
N ASP A 194 13.04 -23.23 -4.69
CA ASP A 194 11.70 -23.32 -5.26
C ASP A 194 11.04 -21.95 -5.56
N GLU A 195 11.75 -20.81 -5.40
CA GLU A 195 11.16 -19.51 -5.77
C GLU A 195 11.01 -19.39 -7.30
N SER A 196 9.78 -19.19 -7.77
CA SER A 196 9.54 -19.06 -9.20
C SER A 196 10.09 -17.73 -9.72
N PHE A 197 10.64 -17.72 -10.94
CA PHE A 197 11.16 -16.49 -11.54
C PHE A 197 10.09 -15.39 -11.68
N VAL A 198 8.81 -15.77 -11.78
CA VAL A 198 7.69 -14.84 -11.81
C VAL A 198 7.53 -14.12 -10.47
N ASP A 199 7.74 -14.81 -9.35
CA ASP A 199 7.69 -14.22 -8.01
C ASP A 199 8.83 -13.21 -7.80
N VAL A 200 10.03 -13.51 -8.33
CA VAL A 200 11.17 -12.58 -8.31
C VAL A 200 10.87 -11.33 -9.14
N ILE A 201 10.38 -11.49 -10.37
CA ILE A 201 9.93 -10.37 -11.22
C ILE A 201 8.90 -9.52 -10.50
N PHE A 202 7.90 -10.15 -9.89
CA PHE A 202 6.83 -9.44 -9.19
C PHE A 202 7.37 -8.68 -7.97
N ARG A 203 8.29 -9.29 -7.20
CA ARG A 203 8.95 -8.64 -6.07
C ARG A 203 9.74 -7.41 -6.48
N VAL A 204 10.53 -7.52 -7.56
CA VAL A 204 11.30 -6.39 -8.12
C VAL A 204 10.39 -5.31 -8.66
N PHE A 205 9.29 -5.67 -9.32
CA PHE A 205 8.28 -4.72 -9.75
C PHE A 205 7.72 -3.93 -8.55
N LEU A 206 7.27 -4.62 -7.48
CA LEU A 206 6.75 -3.97 -6.28
C LEU A 206 7.79 -3.04 -5.62
N LEU A 207 9.07 -3.43 -5.64
CA LEU A 207 10.17 -2.62 -5.14
C LEU A 207 10.33 -1.33 -5.95
N PHE A 208 10.27 -1.42 -7.28
CA PHE A 208 10.35 -0.26 -8.17
C PHE A 208 9.11 0.64 -8.12
N THR A 209 7.97 0.14 -7.66
CA THR A 209 6.76 0.95 -7.44
C THR A 209 6.60 1.43 -6.00
N SER A 210 7.63 1.30 -5.17
CA SER A 210 7.64 1.63 -3.72
C SER A 210 6.59 0.91 -2.85
N ILE A 211 5.98 -0.17 -3.34
CA ILE A 211 4.98 -0.96 -2.61
C ILE A 211 5.64 -2.14 -1.86
N GLY A 212 6.80 -2.61 -2.34
CA GLY A 212 7.43 -3.84 -1.89
C GLY A 212 7.64 -3.92 -0.38
N ASN A 213 7.05 -4.95 0.25
CA ASN A 213 7.01 -5.14 1.71
C ASN A 213 8.19 -5.96 2.28
N ARG A 214 9.25 -6.21 1.50
CA ARG A 214 10.38 -7.02 1.98
C ARG A 214 11.65 -6.21 1.99
N TYR A 215 12.29 -6.17 3.15
CA TYR A 215 13.69 -5.80 3.33
C TYR A 215 14.57 -6.76 2.53
N CYS A 216 14.66 -6.53 1.23
CA CYS A 216 15.59 -7.31 0.45
C CYS A 216 16.98 -7.02 1.01
N SER A 217 17.63 -8.07 1.53
CA SER A 217 18.97 -7.98 2.09
C SER A 217 19.99 -7.94 0.98
N TYR A 218 19.92 -6.86 0.20
CA TYR A 218 20.94 -6.56 -0.77
C TYR A 218 22.00 -5.73 -0.07
N ASP A 219 23.07 -6.39 0.36
CA ASP A 219 24.20 -5.72 1.03
C ASP A 219 25.08 -4.92 0.05
N SER A 220 24.78 -4.99 -1.25
CA SER A 220 25.54 -4.30 -2.29
C SER A 220 25.01 -2.89 -2.57
N ILE A 221 25.93 -1.92 -2.63
CA ILE A 221 25.64 -0.53 -3.05
C ILE A 221 24.94 -0.49 -4.42
N MET A 222 25.27 -1.44 -5.30
CA MET A 222 24.68 -1.55 -6.63
C MET A 222 23.17 -1.77 -6.57
N ALA A 223 22.66 -2.48 -5.57
CA ALA A 223 21.23 -2.71 -5.40
C ALA A 223 20.46 -1.42 -5.14
N TYR A 224 20.99 -0.52 -4.31
CA TYR A 224 20.37 0.78 -4.06
C TYR A 224 20.32 1.63 -5.34
N LEU A 225 21.37 1.58 -6.18
CA LEU A 225 21.36 2.26 -7.47
C LEU A 225 20.29 1.68 -8.41
N PHE A 226 20.16 0.35 -8.49
CA PHE A 226 19.09 -0.29 -9.25
C PHE A 226 17.70 0.13 -8.76
N ILE A 227 17.50 0.25 -7.45
CA ILE A 227 16.24 0.70 -6.86
C ILE A 227 15.96 2.16 -7.25
N ILE A 228 16.92 3.08 -7.14
CA ILE A 228 16.74 4.48 -7.51
C ILE A 228 16.38 4.62 -9.00
N ILE A 229 17.10 3.91 -9.86
CA ILE A 229 16.84 3.92 -11.31
C ILE A 229 15.46 3.32 -11.61
N GLY A 230 15.11 2.19 -10.96
CA GLY A 230 13.81 1.54 -11.12
C GLY A 230 12.63 2.37 -10.63
N LEU A 231 12.77 3.05 -9.49
CA LEU A 231 11.81 4.04 -8.99
C LEU A 231 11.63 5.18 -9.99
N SER A 232 12.72 5.61 -10.64
CA SER A 232 12.65 6.69 -11.62
C SER A 232 11.96 6.28 -12.92
N PHE A 233 12.22 5.07 -13.42
CA PHE A 233 11.47 4.53 -14.56
C PHE A 233 9.98 4.40 -14.23
N SER A 234 9.65 3.85 -13.06
CA SER A 234 8.26 3.69 -12.63
C SER A 234 7.57 5.05 -12.48
N GLY A 235 8.25 6.04 -11.90
CA GLY A 235 7.75 7.42 -11.81
C GLY A 235 7.47 8.05 -13.18
N THR A 236 8.35 7.85 -14.16
CA THR A 236 8.14 8.33 -15.54
C THR A 236 6.95 7.64 -16.20
N ILE A 237 6.81 6.33 -16.03
CA ILE A 237 5.68 5.56 -16.57
C ILE A 237 4.37 5.98 -15.93
N PHE A 238 4.34 6.15 -14.61
CA PHE A 238 3.14 6.60 -13.91
C PHE A 238 2.72 8.01 -14.35
N ALA A 239 3.67 8.93 -14.54
CA ALA A 239 3.36 10.25 -15.10
C ALA A 239 2.77 10.14 -16.51
N HIS A 240 3.30 9.27 -17.37
CA HIS A 240 2.77 9.05 -18.71
C HIS A 240 1.36 8.42 -18.69
N VAL A 241 1.17 7.38 -17.88
CA VAL A 241 -0.13 6.71 -17.69
C VAL A 241 -1.17 7.66 -17.12
N GLN A 242 -0.79 8.50 -16.15
CA GLN A 242 -1.68 9.52 -15.60
C GLN A 242 -2.15 10.50 -16.70
N HIS A 243 -1.22 11.03 -17.49
CA HIS A 243 -1.58 11.94 -18.59
C HIS A 243 -2.52 11.26 -19.60
N GLU A 244 -2.29 9.98 -19.90
CA GLU A 244 -3.14 9.22 -20.82
C GLU A 244 -4.54 8.94 -20.24
N ILE A 245 -4.63 8.62 -18.94
CA ILE A 245 -5.90 8.47 -18.22
C ILE A 245 -6.65 9.80 -18.23
N GLU A 246 -6.01 10.92 -17.87
CA GLU A 246 -6.63 12.25 -17.87
C GLU A 246 -7.18 12.61 -19.27
N ARG A 247 -6.42 12.30 -20.33
CA ARG A 247 -6.85 12.53 -21.71
C ARG A 247 -8.10 11.73 -22.07
N ASN A 248 -8.14 10.44 -21.74
CA ASN A 248 -9.26 9.56 -22.07
C ASN A 248 -10.50 9.85 -21.22
N VAL A 249 -10.29 10.24 -19.96
CA VAL A 249 -11.36 10.53 -19.01
C VAL A 249 -11.95 11.92 -19.22
N HIS A 250 -11.25 12.84 -19.89
CA HIS A 250 -11.72 14.21 -20.11
C HIS A 250 -13.13 14.30 -20.73
N SER A 251 -13.45 13.44 -21.71
CA SER A 251 -14.80 13.40 -22.30
C SER A 251 -15.88 12.97 -21.30
N ILE A 252 -15.53 12.10 -20.35
CA ILE A 252 -16.44 11.59 -19.32
C ILE A 252 -16.60 12.63 -18.22
N GLU A 253 -15.52 13.31 -17.83
CA GLU A 253 -15.54 14.42 -16.88
C GLU A 253 -16.49 15.54 -17.35
N LEU A 254 -16.42 15.91 -18.63
CA LEU A 254 -17.33 16.91 -19.21
C LEU A 254 -18.80 16.49 -19.15
N ASN A 255 -19.10 15.21 -19.34
CA ASN A 255 -20.46 14.70 -19.24
C ASN A 255 -20.95 14.65 -17.79
N PHE A 256 -20.11 14.21 -16.86
CA PHE A 256 -20.41 14.25 -15.42
C PHE A 256 -20.69 15.69 -14.95
N ASN A 257 -19.88 16.64 -15.41
CA ASN A 257 -20.07 18.06 -15.14
C ASN A 257 -21.34 18.64 -15.78
N LYS A 258 -21.92 18.03 -16.81
CA LYS A 258 -23.24 18.47 -17.30
C LYS A 258 -24.36 17.94 -16.41
N THR A 259 -24.29 16.65 -16.07
CA THR A 259 -25.31 16.00 -15.23
C THR A 259 -25.32 16.58 -13.80
N PHE A 260 -24.15 16.82 -13.22
CA PHE A 260 -24.05 17.39 -11.88
C PHE A 260 -24.63 18.81 -11.80
N SER A 261 -24.53 19.63 -12.86
CA SER A 261 -25.11 20.98 -12.86
C SER A 261 -26.63 20.96 -13.01
N VAL A 262 -27.15 19.96 -13.74
CA VAL A 262 -28.61 19.73 -13.79
C VAL A 262 -29.12 19.31 -12.42
N TYR A 263 -28.39 18.43 -11.73
CA TYR A 263 -28.72 18.00 -10.38
C TYR A 263 -28.65 19.14 -9.35
N GLU A 264 -27.60 19.96 -9.40
CA GLU A 264 -27.44 21.14 -8.55
C GLU A 264 -28.57 22.15 -8.77
N ARG A 265 -28.93 22.41 -10.03
CA ARG A 265 -30.07 23.29 -10.38
C ARG A 265 -31.39 22.73 -9.84
N TRP A 266 -31.63 21.42 -9.95
CA TRP A 266 -32.82 20.78 -9.41
C TRP A 266 -32.88 20.83 -7.87
N MET A 267 -31.74 20.69 -7.19
CA MET A 267 -31.65 20.82 -5.74
C MET A 267 -31.91 22.26 -5.28
N SER A 268 -31.36 23.26 -5.99
CA SER A 268 -31.58 24.68 -5.71
C SER A 268 -33.04 25.09 -5.93
N GLU A 269 -33.70 24.58 -6.97
CA GLU A 269 -35.10 24.86 -7.28
C GLU A 269 -36.05 24.25 -6.21
N LYS A 270 -35.65 23.13 -5.61
CA LYS A 270 -36.32 22.57 -4.43
C LYS A 270 -36.10 23.39 -3.17
N GLU A 271 -34.93 24.00 -2.98
CA GLU A 271 -34.64 24.84 -1.83
C GLU A 271 -35.41 26.17 -1.89
N GLU A 272 -35.56 26.77 -3.07
CA GLU A 272 -36.40 27.96 -3.30
C GLU A 272 -37.90 27.67 -3.11
N THR A 273 -38.39 26.51 -3.56
CA THR A 273 -39.79 26.11 -3.35
C THR A 273 -40.07 25.72 -1.90
N THR A 274 -39.11 25.18 -1.15
CA THR A 274 -39.28 24.85 0.27
C THR A 274 -39.23 26.09 1.17
N ASN A 275 -38.38 27.07 0.86
CA ASN A 275 -38.40 28.37 1.54
C ASN A 275 -39.62 29.21 1.11
N GLY A 276 -40.01 29.18 -0.17
CA GLY A 276 -41.22 29.85 -0.66
C GLY A 276 -42.50 29.29 -0.04
N TYR A 277 -42.61 27.97 0.15
CA TYR A 277 -43.74 27.38 0.88
C TYR A 277 -43.73 27.71 2.38
N LYS A 278 -42.55 27.98 2.97
CA LYS A 278 -42.47 28.36 4.39
C LYS A 278 -42.83 29.83 4.62
N THR A 279 -42.52 30.72 3.67
CA THR A 279 -42.90 32.14 3.76
C THR A 279 -44.39 32.35 3.43
N ILE A 280 -45.00 31.52 2.59
CA ILE A 280 -46.42 31.67 2.23
C ILE A 280 -47.36 31.04 3.29
N ILE A 281 -46.90 30.08 4.10
CA ILE A 281 -47.73 29.47 5.16
C ILE A 281 -47.73 30.31 6.46
N GLU A 282 -46.71 31.13 6.72
CA GLU A 282 -46.68 32.00 7.91
C GLU A 282 -47.42 33.35 7.74
N GLU A 283 -47.83 33.75 6.52
CA GLU A 283 -48.61 34.99 6.30
C GLU A 283 -50.13 34.78 6.25
N ASP A 284 -50.63 33.55 6.11
CA ASP A 284 -52.07 33.26 5.97
C ASP A 284 -52.77 32.80 7.28
N GLU A 285 -52.06 32.65 8.41
CA GLU A 285 -52.65 32.20 9.70
C GLU A 285 -52.95 33.33 10.73
N ASP A 286 -52.59 34.60 10.47
CA ASP A 286 -52.66 35.68 11.47
C ASP A 286 -53.74 36.78 11.23
N GLU A 287 -54.61 36.67 10.22
CA GLU A 287 -55.60 37.74 9.88
C GLU A 287 -57.08 37.44 10.18
N ASP A 288 -57.41 36.58 11.15
CA ASP A 288 -58.82 36.21 11.35
C ASP A 288 -59.33 36.16 12.82
N TYR A 289 -58.85 37.04 13.72
CA TYR A 289 -59.56 37.30 15.00
C TYR A 289 -59.25 38.69 15.59
N GLU A 290 -59.98 39.74 15.21
CA GLU A 290 -60.32 40.86 16.12
C GLU A 290 -61.35 41.84 15.49
N GLU A 291 -62.63 41.44 15.42
CA GLU A 291 -63.74 42.41 15.41
C GLU A 291 -65.05 41.78 15.97
N SER A 292 -65.17 41.68 17.29
CA SER A 292 -66.47 41.73 17.97
C SER A 292 -66.33 41.91 19.48
N ILE A 293 -67.03 42.95 19.98
CA ILE A 293 -67.33 43.39 21.37
C ILE A 293 -66.44 44.53 21.88
#